data_AF-A0A7W6EGX6-F1
#
_entry.id   AF-A0A7W6EGX6-F1
#
_cell.length_a   1.000
_cell.length_b   1.000
_cell.length_c   1.000
_cell.angle_alpha   90.00
_cell.angle_beta   90.00
_cell.angle_gamma   90.00
#
_symmetry.space_group_name_H-M   'P 1'
#
loop_
_entity.id
_entity.type
_entity.pdbx_description
1 polymer ?
#
loop_
_entity_poly.entity_id
_entity_poly.type
_entity_poly.pdbx_seq_one_letter_code
_entity_poly.pdbx_strand_id
1 'polypeptide(L)'
;MAINSNGAKWGPQTLGTNGGTVTWQFDASFDALAATGRAPVNVFMAAVQNAFALWESFANIDFQQVSSSAAAQIDVGAAAFDGPNGTLGQANWLFYDKSPLDQFVSASVNLDQAETWNVVPASPLPNAYDVFAVAMHEIGHAIGLDHSADPNSLMYYQLNDQRGPASIDRAAIQEIYGARPFDATPDTEAAGSPSQDVFRFYNETTRTHFYTNSTAERDQVLARLPQFRFEGNAFDTVNSNDSDAIDVYRFYNQRTQTHFYTASAAERDEVMRTLPQFRFEGVGYKASATDGGGEFDALYRFYNTETGTHFYTTNEEEMITVLDTLPQYRYEGISAFVDFA
;
A
#
# COMPACT_ATOMS: atom_id res chain seq x y z
N MET A 1 20.66 -2.40 14.26
CA MET A 1 19.95 -3.16 13.22
C MET A 1 18.85 -3.94 13.90
N ALA A 2 17.68 -3.94 13.29
CA ALA A 2 16.44 -4.50 13.83
C ALA A 2 16.23 -5.93 13.31
N ILE A 3 17.24 -6.81 13.40
CA ILE A 3 17.08 -8.23 13.02
C ILE A 3 16.87 -9.01 14.31
N ASN A 4 15.88 -9.90 14.33
CA ASN A 4 15.58 -10.72 15.51
C ASN A 4 16.82 -11.49 15.97
N SER A 5 17.04 -11.52 17.28
CA SER A 5 18.24 -12.14 17.86
C SER A 5 18.35 -13.65 17.59
N ASN A 6 17.24 -14.32 17.31
CA ASN A 6 17.16 -15.72 16.94
C ASN A 6 17.37 -15.96 15.43
N GLY A 7 17.35 -14.91 14.61
CA GLY A 7 17.57 -14.98 13.16
C GLY A 7 16.48 -15.72 12.38
N ALA A 8 15.27 -15.86 12.94
CA ALA A 8 14.20 -16.61 12.32
C ALA A 8 13.74 -15.95 11.02
N LYS A 9 13.69 -16.73 9.92
CA LYS A 9 13.18 -16.29 8.61
C LYS A 9 12.30 -17.33 7.94
N TRP A 10 11.44 -16.86 7.04
CA TRP A 10 10.68 -17.71 6.13
C TRP A 10 11.59 -18.25 5.02
N GLY A 11 11.26 -19.44 4.48
CA GLY A 11 12.01 -20.04 3.37
C GLY A 11 13.39 -20.60 3.72
N PRO A 12 14.34 -20.63 2.75
CA PRO A 12 15.71 -21.10 2.95
C PRO A 12 16.47 -20.38 4.06
N GLN A 13 17.28 -21.09 4.83
CA GLN A 13 17.96 -20.59 6.04
C GLN A 13 19.27 -19.83 5.75
N THR A 14 19.35 -19.14 4.61
CA THR A 14 20.49 -18.30 4.24
C THR A 14 20.00 -16.86 4.12
N LEU A 15 20.62 -15.95 4.87
CA LEU A 15 20.32 -14.52 4.78
C LEU A 15 20.59 -14.00 3.36
N GLY A 16 19.84 -13.00 2.93
CA GLY A 16 19.92 -12.44 1.59
C GLY A 16 19.27 -13.31 0.51
N THR A 17 18.61 -14.43 0.88
CA THR A 17 17.89 -15.31 -0.06
C THR A 17 16.39 -15.27 0.19
N ASN A 18 15.61 -15.51 -0.87
CA ASN A 18 14.16 -15.34 -0.85
C ASN A 18 13.46 -16.03 0.34
N GLY A 19 12.32 -15.49 0.75
CA GLY A 19 11.43 -16.09 1.74
C GLY A 19 10.50 -17.15 1.14
N GLY A 20 10.37 -17.16 -0.19
CA GLY A 20 9.32 -17.92 -0.89
C GLY A 20 7.93 -17.35 -0.61
N THR A 21 6.91 -18.14 -0.92
CA THR A 21 5.51 -17.78 -0.64
C THR A 21 5.15 -18.06 0.82
N VAL A 22 4.61 -17.05 1.49
CA VAL A 22 4.07 -17.13 2.84
C VAL A 22 2.57 -16.83 2.79
N THR A 23 1.78 -17.81 3.20
CA THR A 23 0.31 -17.66 3.24
C THR A 23 -0.13 -16.92 4.50
N TRP A 24 -1.10 -16.02 4.37
CA TRP A 24 -1.64 -15.28 5.50
C TRP A 24 -3.15 -15.12 5.42
N GLN A 25 -3.80 -14.86 6.54
CA GLN A 25 -5.26 -14.68 6.60
C GLN A 25 -5.69 -13.67 7.67
N PHE A 26 -6.93 -13.21 7.57
CA PHE A 26 -7.66 -12.66 8.71
C PHE A 26 -8.37 -13.79 9.45
N ASP A 27 -8.23 -13.82 10.77
CA ASP A 27 -9.04 -14.69 11.61
C ASP A 27 -10.36 -14.01 12.01
N ALA A 28 -11.28 -14.79 12.58
CA ALA A 28 -12.61 -14.31 12.95
C ALA A 28 -12.60 -13.19 14.02
N SER A 29 -11.53 -13.08 14.80
CA SER A 29 -11.39 -12.01 15.80
C SER A 29 -11.01 -10.68 15.15
N PHE A 30 -10.23 -10.70 14.06
CA PHE A 30 -9.96 -9.51 13.27
C PHE A 30 -11.21 -9.03 12.53
N ASP A 31 -11.96 -9.93 11.89
CA ASP A 31 -13.22 -9.57 11.22
C ASP A 31 -14.20 -8.88 12.19
N ALA A 32 -14.28 -9.40 13.43
CA ALA A 32 -15.09 -8.82 14.49
C ALA A 32 -14.57 -7.45 14.94
N LEU A 33 -13.25 -7.26 15.08
CA LEU A 33 -12.64 -5.96 15.39
C LEU A 33 -12.92 -4.96 14.26
N ALA A 34 -12.66 -5.35 13.01
CA ALA A 34 -12.88 -4.52 11.83
C ALA A 34 -14.35 -4.06 11.75
N ALA A 35 -15.31 -4.92 12.11
CA ALA A 35 -16.73 -4.57 12.18
C ALA A 35 -17.07 -3.51 13.26
N THR A 36 -16.19 -3.30 14.24
CA THR A 36 -16.31 -2.25 15.26
C THR A 36 -15.50 -0.99 14.93
N GLY A 37 -14.68 -1.03 13.87
CA GLY A 37 -13.89 0.09 13.41
C GLY A 37 -14.76 1.27 12.96
N ARG A 38 -14.17 2.48 12.96
CA ARG A 38 -14.85 3.69 12.47
C ARG A 38 -14.94 3.74 10.93
N ALA A 39 -14.09 2.95 10.27
CA ALA A 39 -14.04 2.75 8.83
C ALA A 39 -14.89 1.54 8.42
N PRO A 40 -15.42 1.49 7.18
CA PRO A 40 -15.97 0.27 6.62
C PRO A 40 -14.99 -0.91 6.75
N VAL A 41 -15.50 -2.12 7.02
CA VAL A 41 -14.69 -3.33 7.27
C VAL A 41 -13.66 -3.56 6.16
N ASN A 42 -14.05 -3.37 4.90
CA ASN A 42 -13.15 -3.51 3.74
C ASN A 42 -12.01 -2.49 3.77
N VAL A 43 -12.23 -1.25 4.19
CA VAL A 43 -11.19 -0.23 4.31
C VAL A 43 -10.21 -0.57 5.45
N PHE A 44 -10.73 -1.09 6.55
CA PHE A 44 -9.90 -1.55 7.68
C PHE A 44 -9.01 -2.74 7.28
N MET A 45 -9.58 -3.71 6.57
CA MET A 45 -8.86 -4.87 6.03
C MET A 45 -7.83 -4.45 4.97
N ALA A 46 -8.18 -3.52 4.09
CA ALA A 46 -7.30 -2.96 3.06
C ALA A 46 -6.03 -2.35 3.66
N ALA A 47 -6.12 -1.71 4.83
CA ALA A 47 -4.93 -1.18 5.50
C ALA A 47 -3.90 -2.26 5.86
N VAL A 48 -4.33 -3.45 6.28
CA VAL A 48 -3.42 -4.57 6.57
C VAL A 48 -2.90 -5.21 5.29
N GLN A 49 -3.77 -5.37 4.27
CA GLN A 49 -3.37 -5.86 2.95
C GLN A 49 -2.25 -4.99 2.35
N ASN A 50 -2.42 -3.67 2.41
CA ASN A 50 -1.42 -2.69 1.96
C ASN A 50 -0.10 -2.80 2.75
N ALA A 51 -0.16 -3.15 4.05
CA ALA A 51 1.05 -3.33 4.85
C ALA A 51 1.86 -4.56 4.40
N PHE A 52 1.21 -5.68 4.11
CA PHE A 52 1.87 -6.85 3.51
C PHE A 52 2.48 -6.51 2.16
N ALA A 53 1.71 -5.89 1.25
CA ALA A 53 2.18 -5.50 -0.07
C ALA A 53 3.40 -4.56 0.00
N LEU A 54 3.39 -3.60 0.94
CA LEU A 54 4.51 -2.68 1.10
C LEU A 54 5.79 -3.40 1.60
N TRP A 55 5.69 -4.37 2.50
CA TRP A 55 6.85 -5.18 2.90
C TRP A 55 7.39 -6.01 1.75
N GLU A 56 6.47 -6.63 1.00
CA GLU A 56 6.76 -7.38 -0.22
C GLU A 56 7.53 -6.55 -1.23
N SER A 57 7.23 -5.25 -1.36
CA SER A 57 7.92 -4.36 -2.30
C SER A 57 9.42 -4.16 -1.99
N PHE A 58 9.84 -4.38 -0.74
CA PHE A 58 11.24 -4.18 -0.32
C PHE A 58 12.03 -5.48 -0.20
N ALA A 59 11.37 -6.60 0.07
CA ALA A 59 11.97 -7.87 0.46
C ALA A 59 11.57 -9.00 -0.50
N ASN A 60 12.50 -9.90 -0.80
CA ASN A 60 12.25 -11.03 -1.71
C ASN A 60 11.43 -12.14 -1.02
N ILE A 61 10.18 -11.89 -0.70
CA ILE A 61 9.24 -12.79 -0.04
C ILE A 61 7.87 -12.52 -0.65
N ASP A 62 7.05 -13.53 -0.92
CA ASP A 62 5.74 -13.32 -1.55
C ASP A 62 4.63 -13.58 -0.51
N PHE A 63 3.70 -12.64 -0.32
CA PHE A 63 2.59 -12.82 0.60
C PHE A 63 1.33 -13.21 -0.16
N GLN A 64 0.81 -14.39 0.13
CA GLN A 64 -0.43 -14.87 -0.47
C GLN A 64 -1.55 -14.85 0.58
N GLN A 65 -2.49 -13.93 0.43
CA GLN A 65 -3.70 -13.97 1.24
C GLN A 65 -4.53 -15.19 0.86
N VAL A 66 -4.96 -15.97 1.85
CA VAL A 66 -5.85 -17.12 1.67
C VAL A 66 -7.17 -16.89 2.41
N SER A 67 -8.24 -17.49 1.91
CA SER A 67 -9.52 -17.52 2.63
C SER A 67 -9.35 -18.22 3.98
N SER A 68 -10.07 -17.74 5.01
CA SER A 68 -10.05 -18.27 6.38
C SER A 68 -9.86 -19.81 6.44
N SER A 69 -8.66 -20.28 6.75
CA SER A 69 -8.26 -21.68 6.79
C SER A 69 -7.36 -21.97 8.00
N ALA A 70 -7.45 -23.19 8.54
CA ALA A 70 -6.58 -23.63 9.64
C ALA A 70 -5.10 -23.85 9.24
N ALA A 71 -4.67 -23.37 8.07
CA ALA A 71 -3.38 -23.68 7.45
C ALA A 71 -2.58 -22.45 6.99
N ALA A 72 -3.06 -21.22 7.22
CA ALA A 72 -2.27 -20.03 6.97
C ALA A 72 -1.01 -20.02 7.87
N GLN A 73 0.09 -19.47 7.36
CA GLN A 73 1.34 -19.36 8.11
C GLN A 73 1.37 -18.12 9.00
N ILE A 74 0.68 -17.05 8.60
CA ILE A 74 0.51 -15.85 9.40
C ILE A 74 -0.99 -15.61 9.63
N ASP A 75 -1.40 -15.63 10.90
CA ASP A 75 -2.75 -15.28 11.31
C ASP A 75 -2.81 -13.81 11.73
N VAL A 76 -3.65 -13.01 11.09
CA VAL A 76 -3.95 -11.64 11.52
C VAL A 76 -5.25 -11.64 12.31
N GLY A 77 -5.14 -11.26 13.58
CA GLY A 77 -6.20 -11.34 14.56
C GLY A 77 -6.34 -10.06 15.38
N ALA A 78 -7.17 -10.16 16.40
CA ALA A 78 -7.32 -9.15 17.42
C ALA A 78 -7.48 -9.80 18.79
N ALA A 79 -6.88 -9.21 19.82
CA ALA A 79 -6.96 -9.74 21.18
C ALA A 79 -6.99 -8.58 22.19
N ALA A 80 -7.44 -8.85 23.42
CA ALA A 80 -7.34 -7.87 24.49
C ALA A 80 -6.00 -8.04 25.21
N PHE A 81 -5.19 -6.98 25.30
CA PHE A 81 -3.87 -7.06 25.94
C PHE A 81 -3.86 -6.42 27.32
N ASP A 82 -3.92 -5.10 27.38
CA ASP A 82 -3.71 -4.32 28.61
C ASP A 82 -4.67 -3.13 28.79
N GLY A 83 -5.60 -2.95 27.84
CA GLY A 83 -6.60 -1.88 27.88
C GLY A 83 -6.16 -0.68 27.04
N PRO A 84 -6.89 0.45 27.10
CA PRO A 84 -6.64 1.56 26.18
C PRO A 84 -5.32 2.29 26.45
N ASN A 85 -4.66 2.72 25.38
CA ASN A 85 -3.39 3.46 25.31
C ASN A 85 -2.17 2.68 25.82
N GLY A 86 -2.21 1.36 25.72
CA GLY A 86 -1.14 0.46 26.15
C GLY A 86 -0.41 -0.14 24.95
N THR A 87 -0.38 -1.46 24.89
CA THR A 87 0.21 -2.21 23.78
C THR A 87 -0.76 -2.20 22.60
N LEU A 88 -0.37 -1.61 21.47
CA LEU A 88 -1.27 -1.45 20.33
C LEU A 88 -1.39 -2.73 19.49
N GLY A 89 -0.29 -3.46 19.36
CA GLY A 89 -0.17 -4.64 18.56
C GLY A 89 0.80 -5.62 19.18
N GLN A 90 0.67 -6.89 18.80
CA GLN A 90 1.63 -7.91 19.17
C GLN A 90 1.77 -8.96 18.07
N ALA A 91 3.01 -9.16 17.64
CA ALA A 91 3.40 -10.34 16.90
C ALA A 91 3.92 -11.46 17.83
N ASN A 92 3.48 -12.69 17.57
CA ASN A 92 4.02 -13.91 18.18
C ASN A 92 4.41 -14.89 17.08
N TRP A 93 5.36 -15.77 17.33
CA TRP A 93 5.80 -16.74 16.33
C TRP A 93 6.32 -18.04 16.93
N LEU A 94 6.16 -19.11 16.15
CA LEU A 94 6.76 -20.41 16.38
C LEU A 94 7.87 -20.64 15.36
N PHE A 95 8.97 -21.20 15.83
CA PHE A 95 10.11 -21.57 15.00
C PHE A 95 10.64 -22.94 15.40
N TYR A 96 11.37 -23.58 14.48
CA TYR A 96 12.21 -24.73 14.81
C TYR A 96 13.66 -24.29 14.92
N ASP A 97 14.33 -24.72 16.00
CA ASP A 97 15.78 -24.58 16.14
C ASP A 97 16.47 -25.29 14.98
N LYS A 98 17.10 -24.51 14.10
CA LYS A 98 17.92 -25.03 13.00
C LYS A 98 19.28 -24.34 13.00
N SER A 99 20.33 -25.12 12.81
CA SER A 99 21.66 -24.58 12.59
C SER A 99 21.86 -24.37 11.08
N PRO A 100 22.20 -23.16 10.59
CA PRO A 100 22.72 -22.00 11.32
C PRO A 100 21.69 -20.92 11.74
N LEU A 101 20.43 -20.99 11.28
CA LEU A 101 19.36 -20.04 11.62
C LEU A 101 18.02 -20.78 11.84
N ASP A 102 17.18 -20.20 12.68
CA ASP A 102 15.85 -20.73 13.01
C ASP A 102 14.85 -20.54 11.86
N GLN A 103 13.94 -21.50 11.71
CA GLN A 103 12.94 -21.46 10.64
C GLN A 103 11.57 -21.13 11.20
N PHE A 104 10.92 -20.06 10.71
CA PHE A 104 9.52 -19.79 11.03
C PHE A 104 8.62 -20.96 10.62
N VAL A 105 7.67 -21.28 11.50
CA VAL A 105 6.64 -22.32 11.30
C VAL A 105 5.28 -21.66 11.16
N SER A 106 4.96 -20.79 12.11
CA SER A 106 3.76 -19.96 12.11
C SER A 106 4.04 -18.64 12.82
N ALA A 107 3.29 -17.60 12.49
CA ALA A 107 3.25 -16.35 13.21
C ALA A 107 1.80 -15.88 13.38
N SER A 108 1.59 -15.00 14.34
CA SER A 108 0.33 -14.30 14.52
C SER A 108 0.59 -12.82 14.74
N VAL A 109 -0.16 -11.95 14.09
CA VAL A 109 -0.18 -10.51 14.30
C VAL A 109 -1.53 -10.15 14.89
N ASN A 110 -1.56 -9.61 16.11
CA ASN A 110 -2.81 -9.25 16.77
C ASN A 110 -2.84 -7.75 17.08
N LEU A 111 -3.97 -7.11 16.82
CA LEU A 111 -4.24 -5.73 17.24
C LEU A 111 -5.05 -5.72 18.54
N ASP A 112 -4.80 -4.74 19.43
CA ASP A 112 -5.57 -4.65 20.68
C ASP A 112 -7.01 -4.20 20.43
N GLN A 113 -7.97 -5.01 20.84
CA GLN A 113 -9.39 -4.71 20.76
C GLN A 113 -9.83 -3.56 21.66
N ALA A 114 -9.03 -3.20 22.67
CA ALA A 114 -9.33 -2.09 23.58
C ALA A 114 -9.02 -0.71 22.99
N GLU A 115 -8.31 -0.66 21.85
CA GLU A 115 -7.86 0.59 21.25
C GLU A 115 -8.86 1.18 20.28
N THR A 116 -8.80 2.51 20.14
CA THR A 116 -9.55 3.20 19.10
C THR A 116 -8.71 3.20 17.83
N TRP A 117 -9.15 2.45 16.84
CA TRP A 117 -8.46 2.33 15.57
C TRP A 117 -8.99 3.31 14.52
N ASN A 118 -8.09 3.82 13.70
CA ASN A 118 -8.41 4.62 12.52
C ASN A 118 -7.54 4.19 11.33
N VAL A 119 -8.10 4.30 10.14
CA VAL A 119 -7.35 4.25 8.89
C VAL A 119 -6.99 5.71 8.54
N VAL A 120 -5.72 5.99 8.21
CA VAL A 120 -5.20 7.38 8.14
C VAL A 120 -5.93 8.28 7.12
N PRO A 121 -6.01 9.61 7.34
CA PRO A 121 -6.37 10.31 8.56
C PRO A 121 -7.84 10.75 8.46
N ALA A 122 -8.80 9.83 8.48
CA ALA A 122 -10.21 10.22 8.57
C ALA A 122 -10.46 10.85 9.95
N SER A 123 -10.52 12.19 10.03
CA SER A 123 -10.82 12.99 11.24
C SER A 123 -10.22 12.43 12.55
N PRO A 124 -9.00 12.86 12.98
CA PRO A 124 -8.35 12.30 14.16
C PRO A 124 -9.29 12.34 15.36
N LEU A 125 -9.76 11.16 15.76
CA LEU A 125 -10.39 11.01 17.06
C LEU A 125 -9.31 11.29 18.11
N PRO A 126 -9.65 11.92 19.24
CA PRO A 126 -8.74 11.97 20.37
C PRO A 126 -8.28 10.55 20.70
N ASN A 127 -6.96 10.32 20.66
CA ASN A 127 -6.32 9.05 21.01
C ASN A 127 -6.61 7.87 20.07
N ALA A 128 -6.89 8.10 18.78
CA ALA A 128 -6.95 7.01 17.80
C ALA A 128 -5.58 6.66 17.20
N TYR A 129 -5.37 5.36 16.99
CA TYR A 129 -4.14 4.80 16.43
C TYR A 129 -4.33 4.38 14.97
N ASP A 130 -3.27 4.54 14.19
CA ASP A 130 -3.24 4.24 12.75
C ASP A 130 -3.05 2.73 12.53
N VAL A 131 -4.10 2.06 12.04
CA VAL A 131 -4.07 0.60 11.80
C VAL A 131 -3.00 0.21 10.79
N PHE A 132 -2.77 1.02 9.76
CA PHE A 132 -1.74 0.74 8.75
C PHE A 132 -0.35 0.77 9.40
N ALA A 133 -0.06 1.82 10.18
CA ALA A 133 1.24 1.97 10.83
C ALA A 133 1.52 0.85 11.84
N VAL A 134 0.52 0.48 12.66
CA VAL A 134 0.68 -0.60 13.64
C VAL A 134 0.77 -1.96 12.95
N ALA A 135 -0.09 -2.25 11.97
CA ALA A 135 0.00 -3.51 11.22
C ALA A 135 1.35 -3.66 10.52
N MET A 136 1.87 -2.58 9.91
CA MET A 136 3.19 -2.59 9.28
C MET A 136 4.30 -2.92 10.29
N HIS A 137 4.23 -2.40 11.51
CA HIS A 137 5.18 -2.70 12.59
C HIS A 137 5.12 -4.18 12.98
N GLU A 138 3.93 -4.70 13.29
CA GLU A 138 3.76 -6.08 13.75
C GLU A 138 4.08 -7.11 12.66
N ILE A 139 3.74 -6.83 11.40
CA ILE A 139 4.16 -7.68 10.28
C ILE A 139 5.68 -7.73 10.19
N GLY A 140 6.38 -6.62 10.46
CA GLY A 140 7.84 -6.56 10.54
C GLY A 140 8.41 -7.63 11.49
N HIS A 141 7.79 -7.81 12.66
CA HIS A 141 8.15 -8.88 13.58
C HIS A 141 7.85 -10.28 13.04
N ALA A 142 6.67 -10.47 12.46
CA ALA A 142 6.25 -11.75 11.85
C ALA A 142 7.14 -12.20 10.67
N ILE A 143 7.96 -11.30 10.15
CA ILE A 143 8.92 -11.57 9.06
C ILE A 143 10.39 -11.48 9.52
N GLY A 144 10.64 -11.31 10.81
CA GLY A 144 11.97 -11.49 11.40
C GLY A 144 12.71 -10.22 11.84
N LEU A 145 12.03 -9.07 11.85
CA LEU A 145 12.58 -7.86 12.44
C LEU A 145 12.38 -7.83 13.97
N ASP A 146 13.30 -7.19 14.68
CA ASP A 146 13.18 -6.87 16.11
C ASP A 146 12.95 -5.37 16.30
N HIS A 147 12.74 -4.93 17.53
CA HIS A 147 12.72 -3.50 17.81
C HIS A 147 14.05 -2.82 17.47
N SER A 148 13.94 -1.67 16.81
CA SER A 148 15.06 -0.75 16.60
C SER A 148 15.23 0.17 17.80
N ALA A 149 16.49 0.54 18.09
CA ALA A 149 16.81 1.60 19.04
C ALA A 149 16.69 3.02 18.43
N ASP A 150 16.51 3.13 17.10
CA ASP A 150 16.36 4.41 16.41
C ASP A 150 14.90 4.90 16.52
N PRO A 151 14.63 6.07 17.14
CA PRO A 151 13.27 6.59 17.28
C PRO A 151 12.58 6.94 15.94
N ASN A 152 13.32 7.02 14.83
CA ASN A 152 12.77 7.29 13.50
C ASN A 152 12.53 6.01 12.67
N SER A 153 12.83 4.83 13.22
CA SER A 153 12.52 3.54 12.59
C SER A 153 11.06 3.21 12.77
N LEU A 154 10.44 2.59 11.76
CA LEU A 154 9.10 2.01 11.92
C LEU A 154 9.11 0.95 13.02
N MET A 155 10.20 0.18 13.13
CA MET A 155 10.39 -0.84 14.17
C MET A 155 10.81 -0.26 15.52
N TYR A 156 10.70 1.06 15.75
CA TYR A 156 10.87 1.60 17.11
C TYR A 156 9.75 1.10 18.02
N TYR A 157 10.07 0.70 19.25
CA TYR A 157 9.10 0.08 20.19
C TYR A 157 7.91 0.97 20.58
N GLN A 158 7.91 2.25 20.21
CA GLN A 158 6.78 3.16 20.38
C GLN A 158 6.31 3.63 19.01
N LEU A 159 4.99 3.78 18.88
CA LEU A 159 4.42 4.40 17.69
C LEU A 159 5.01 5.80 17.47
N ASN A 160 5.37 6.10 16.23
CA ASN A 160 5.93 7.38 15.81
C ASN A 160 5.24 7.90 14.55
N ASP A 161 5.79 8.96 13.97
CA ASP A 161 5.24 9.61 12.77
C ASP A 161 5.57 8.86 11.47
N GLN A 162 6.22 7.68 11.53
CA GLN A 162 6.44 6.87 10.34
C GLN A 162 5.10 6.30 9.85
N ARG A 163 4.93 6.32 8.52
CA ARG A 163 3.77 5.74 7.81
C ARG A 163 4.26 4.70 6.80
N GLY A 164 5.33 4.00 7.17
CA GLY A 164 6.02 2.99 6.37
C GLY A 164 7.46 2.77 6.84
N PRO A 165 8.16 1.73 6.35
CA PRO A 165 9.51 1.38 6.80
C PRO A 165 10.54 2.47 6.46
N ALA A 166 11.36 2.86 7.44
CA ALA A 166 12.48 3.77 7.23
C ALA A 166 13.63 3.07 6.48
N SER A 167 14.66 3.82 6.08
CA SER A 167 15.81 3.27 5.36
C SER A 167 16.52 2.15 6.13
N ILE A 168 16.59 2.23 7.45
CA ILE A 168 17.19 1.22 8.31
C ILE A 168 16.35 -0.07 8.36
N ASP A 169 15.02 0.04 8.34
CA ASP A 169 14.10 -1.10 8.34
C ASP A 169 14.16 -1.83 7.00
N ARG A 170 14.19 -1.06 5.90
CA ARG A 170 14.40 -1.59 4.55
C ARG A 170 15.74 -2.32 4.42
N ALA A 171 16.82 -1.72 4.91
CA ALA A 171 18.12 -2.38 4.87
C ALA A 171 18.12 -3.69 5.67
N ALA A 172 17.49 -3.71 6.85
CA ALA A 172 17.40 -4.91 7.70
C ALA A 172 16.57 -6.02 7.04
N ILE A 173 15.40 -5.71 6.48
CA ILE A 173 14.58 -6.73 5.83
C ILE A 173 15.24 -7.30 4.56
N GLN A 174 16.00 -6.47 3.86
CA GLN A 174 16.81 -6.87 2.71
C GLN A 174 18.03 -7.71 3.09
N GLU A 175 18.56 -7.56 4.30
CA GLU A 175 19.56 -8.47 4.83
C GLU A 175 18.96 -9.86 5.09
N ILE A 176 17.71 -9.93 5.56
CA ILE A 176 17.03 -11.21 5.81
C ILE A 176 16.68 -11.94 4.51
N TYR A 177 15.95 -11.28 3.61
CA TYR A 177 15.37 -11.93 2.41
C TYR A 177 16.13 -11.63 1.12
N GLY A 178 17.08 -10.72 1.15
CA GLY A 178 17.56 -10.05 -0.05
C GLY A 178 16.60 -8.91 -0.41
N ALA A 179 17.14 -7.87 -1.05
CA ALA A 179 16.29 -6.97 -1.82
C ALA A 179 15.43 -7.82 -2.75
N ARG A 180 14.11 -7.54 -2.79
CA ARG A 180 13.27 -8.12 -3.83
C ARG A 180 13.99 -7.87 -5.15
N PRO A 181 14.49 -8.91 -5.85
CA PRO A 181 14.92 -8.74 -7.21
C PRO A 181 13.73 -8.08 -7.89
N PHE A 182 13.95 -7.06 -8.72
CA PHE A 182 12.93 -6.64 -9.67
C PHE A 182 12.25 -7.89 -10.19
N ASP A 183 10.95 -8.01 -9.90
CA ASP A 183 10.20 -9.26 -10.00
C ASP A 183 10.64 -10.04 -11.25
N ALA A 184 11.44 -11.08 -11.03
CA ALA A 184 11.96 -11.95 -12.08
C ALA A 184 11.26 -13.31 -12.05
N THR A 185 10.44 -13.55 -11.02
CA THR A 185 9.18 -14.27 -11.20
C THR A 185 8.36 -13.45 -12.18
N PRO A 186 8.09 -13.97 -13.39
CA PRO A 186 7.02 -13.40 -14.16
C PRO A 186 5.75 -13.62 -13.33
N ASP A 187 5.18 -12.56 -12.74
CA ASP A 187 3.88 -12.25 -13.32
C ASP A 187 4.21 -11.90 -14.77
N THR A 188 3.54 -12.51 -15.74
CA THR A 188 4.07 -12.75 -17.10
C THR A 188 4.31 -11.50 -17.95
N GLU A 189 4.47 -10.35 -17.31
CA GLU A 189 4.71 -9.01 -17.79
C GLU A 189 6.22 -8.76 -17.91
N ALA A 190 6.72 -8.70 -19.15
CA ALA A 190 8.12 -8.44 -19.44
C ALA A 190 8.58 -7.07 -18.91
N ALA A 191 9.88 -6.89 -18.61
CA ALA A 191 10.42 -5.59 -18.22
C ALA A 191 10.02 -4.48 -19.23
N GLY A 192 9.23 -3.51 -18.76
CA GLY A 192 8.62 -2.46 -19.58
C GLY A 192 7.14 -2.70 -19.95
N SER A 193 6.53 -3.78 -19.47
CA SER A 193 5.11 -4.08 -19.63
C SER A 193 4.30 -3.51 -18.45
N PRO A 194 3.04 -3.14 -18.70
CA PRO A 194 2.12 -2.69 -17.65
C PRO A 194 1.87 -3.81 -16.63
N SER A 195 2.10 -3.54 -15.34
CA SER A 195 1.65 -4.38 -14.22
C SER A 195 0.14 -4.21 -14.02
N GLN A 196 -0.48 -5.17 -13.32
CA GLN A 196 -1.86 -5.00 -12.86
C GLN A 196 -1.96 -3.82 -11.88
N ASP A 197 -1.01 -3.72 -10.96
CA ASP A 197 -0.90 -2.64 -9.99
C ASP A 197 -0.76 -1.25 -10.64
N VAL A 198 -1.42 -0.26 -10.03
CA VAL A 198 -1.20 1.17 -10.29
C VAL A 198 -0.53 1.79 -9.07
N PHE A 199 0.79 1.95 -9.17
CA PHE A 199 1.65 2.52 -8.15
C PHE A 199 1.40 4.02 -7.93
N ARG A 200 1.22 4.43 -6.67
CA ARG A 200 1.07 5.84 -6.27
C ARG A 200 2.33 6.38 -5.61
N PHE A 201 2.68 7.61 -5.99
CA PHE A 201 3.76 8.39 -5.39
C PHE A 201 3.28 9.77 -5.01
N TYR A 202 3.65 10.24 -3.82
CA TYR A 202 3.47 11.62 -3.41
C TYR A 202 4.71 12.46 -3.73
N ASN A 203 4.55 13.52 -4.51
CA ASN A 203 5.62 14.47 -4.79
C ASN A 203 5.64 15.56 -3.71
N GLU A 204 6.67 15.55 -2.87
CA GLU A 204 6.80 16.47 -1.73
C GLU A 204 7.05 17.92 -2.17
N THR A 205 7.55 18.12 -3.39
CA THR A 205 7.81 19.45 -3.96
C THR A 205 6.54 20.09 -4.51
N THR A 206 5.80 19.37 -5.36
CA THR A 206 4.58 19.89 -5.99
C THR A 206 3.33 19.69 -5.15
N ARG A 207 3.39 18.86 -4.10
CA ARG A 207 2.26 18.42 -3.27
C ARG A 207 1.15 17.76 -4.10
N THR A 208 1.55 16.93 -5.07
CA THR A 208 0.63 16.20 -5.95
C THR A 208 1.03 14.73 -6.04
N HIS A 209 0.10 13.89 -6.49
CA HIS A 209 0.37 12.48 -6.72
C HIS A 209 0.77 12.19 -8.17
N PHE A 210 1.52 11.11 -8.34
CA PHE A 210 1.90 10.50 -9.61
C PHE A 210 1.49 9.02 -9.58
N TYR A 211 0.96 8.53 -10.70
CA TYR A 211 0.42 7.18 -10.84
C TYR A 211 1.03 6.51 -12.05
N THR A 212 1.45 5.26 -11.90
CA THR A 212 1.97 4.47 -13.01
C THR A 212 1.71 3.00 -12.80
N ASN A 213 1.33 2.29 -13.86
CA ASN A 213 1.34 0.84 -13.87
C ASN A 213 2.64 0.26 -14.46
N SER A 214 3.60 1.12 -14.83
CA SER A 214 4.88 0.68 -15.36
C SER A 214 5.83 0.42 -14.20
N THR A 215 6.16 -0.84 -13.98
CA THR A 215 7.19 -1.25 -13.00
C THR A 215 8.52 -0.54 -13.30
N ALA A 216 8.94 -0.48 -14.56
CA ALA A 216 10.15 0.23 -14.97
C ALA A 216 10.12 1.74 -14.63
N GLU A 217 8.96 2.39 -14.76
CA GLU A 217 8.82 3.81 -14.41
C GLU A 217 8.83 4.01 -12.89
N ARG A 218 8.09 3.18 -12.15
CA ARG A 218 8.13 3.13 -10.67
C ARG A 218 9.58 3.03 -10.19
N ASP A 219 10.35 2.11 -10.77
CA ASP A 219 11.74 1.84 -10.40
C ASP A 219 12.66 3.03 -10.73
N GLN A 220 12.44 3.68 -11.87
CA GLN A 220 13.17 4.89 -12.24
C GLN A 220 12.87 6.07 -11.31
N VAL A 221 11.61 6.25 -10.91
CA VAL A 221 11.21 7.29 -9.96
C VAL A 221 11.87 7.04 -8.61
N LEU A 222 11.77 5.83 -8.08
CA LEU A 222 12.43 5.42 -6.83
C LEU A 222 13.94 5.66 -6.84
N ALA A 223 14.61 5.31 -7.94
CA ALA A 223 16.06 5.37 -8.02
C ALA A 223 16.60 6.78 -8.29
N ARG A 224 15.84 7.66 -8.96
CA ARG A 224 16.38 8.91 -9.53
C ARG A 224 15.71 10.18 -9.03
N LEU A 225 14.51 10.09 -8.46
CA LEU A 225 13.69 11.26 -8.15
C LEU A 225 13.36 11.30 -6.64
N PRO A 226 14.29 11.79 -5.79
CA PRO A 226 14.15 11.76 -4.33
C PRO A 226 12.98 12.60 -3.80
N GLN A 227 12.41 13.50 -4.61
CA GLN A 227 11.23 14.28 -4.24
C GLN A 227 9.92 13.48 -4.26
N PHE A 228 9.95 12.25 -4.78
CA PHE A 228 8.78 11.35 -4.78
C PHE A 228 8.90 10.35 -3.64
N ARG A 229 7.92 10.37 -2.75
CA ARG A 229 7.70 9.34 -1.75
C ARG A 229 6.77 8.28 -2.34
N PHE A 230 7.21 7.03 -2.37
CA PHE A 230 6.38 5.91 -2.79
C PHE A 230 5.34 5.57 -1.72
N GLU A 231 4.10 5.37 -2.13
CA GLU A 231 2.96 5.11 -1.23
C GLU A 231 2.34 3.72 -1.42
N GLY A 232 2.88 2.90 -2.33
CA GLY A 232 2.42 1.54 -2.59
C GLY A 232 1.53 1.41 -3.82
N ASN A 233 0.82 0.27 -3.90
CA ASN A 233 -0.25 0.06 -4.86
C ASN A 233 -1.47 0.89 -4.42
N ALA A 234 -2.06 1.66 -5.33
CA ALA A 234 -3.26 2.44 -5.02
C ALA A 234 -4.55 1.75 -5.44
N PHE A 235 -4.50 0.97 -6.53
CA PHE A 235 -5.58 0.21 -7.13
C PHE A 235 -5.02 -0.58 -8.30
N ASP A 236 -5.78 -1.56 -8.77
CA ASP A 236 -5.40 -2.39 -9.92
C ASP A 236 -6.09 -1.90 -11.21
N THR A 237 -5.36 -2.01 -12.31
CA THR A 237 -5.87 -1.79 -13.65
C THR A 237 -6.80 -2.94 -14.05
N VAL A 238 -7.92 -2.65 -14.69
CA VAL A 238 -8.84 -3.71 -15.15
C VAL A 238 -8.25 -4.52 -16.31
N ASN A 239 -8.78 -5.72 -16.54
CA ASN A 239 -8.37 -6.56 -17.65
C ASN A 239 -8.68 -5.87 -18.99
N SER A 240 -7.64 -5.66 -19.81
CA SER A 240 -7.77 -4.98 -21.10
C SER A 240 -8.69 -5.67 -22.12
N ASN A 241 -9.05 -6.93 -21.89
CA ASN A 241 -9.97 -7.70 -22.74
C ASN A 241 -11.44 -7.58 -22.31
N ASP A 242 -11.75 -6.93 -21.19
CA ASP A 242 -13.12 -6.75 -20.74
C ASP A 242 -13.87 -5.81 -21.68
N SER A 243 -15.17 -6.05 -21.88
CA SER A 243 -15.99 -5.24 -22.79
C SER A 243 -16.11 -3.78 -22.36
N ASP A 244 -15.96 -3.54 -21.06
CA ASP A 244 -16.15 -2.25 -20.42
C ASP A 244 -14.81 -1.56 -20.12
N ALA A 245 -13.68 -2.19 -20.49
CA ALA A 245 -12.35 -1.63 -20.32
C ALA A 245 -12.16 -0.38 -21.21
N ILE A 246 -11.76 0.71 -20.58
CA ILE A 246 -11.47 2.00 -21.19
C ILE A 246 -10.04 2.45 -20.87
N ASP A 247 -9.51 3.31 -21.72
CA ASP A 247 -8.18 3.91 -21.54
C ASP A 247 -8.24 5.07 -20.55
N VAL A 248 -7.29 5.09 -19.60
CA VAL A 248 -6.97 6.30 -18.84
C VAL A 248 -5.75 6.96 -19.46
N TYR A 249 -5.96 8.13 -20.04
CA TYR A 249 -4.96 8.93 -20.74
C TYR A 249 -4.11 9.74 -19.77
N ARG A 250 -2.79 9.72 -19.95
CA ARG A 250 -1.84 10.47 -19.12
C ARG A 250 -1.25 11.65 -19.87
N PHE A 251 -1.11 12.76 -19.16
CA PHE A 251 -0.47 13.98 -19.64
C PHE A 251 0.54 14.50 -18.62
N TYR A 252 1.66 15.00 -19.12
CA TYR A 252 2.63 15.74 -18.31
C TYR A 252 2.47 17.25 -18.53
N ASN A 253 2.16 17.99 -17.46
CA ASN A 253 2.09 19.44 -17.49
C ASN A 253 3.49 20.03 -17.29
N GLN A 254 4.06 20.59 -18.36
CA GLN A 254 5.41 21.13 -18.35
C GLN A 254 5.56 22.41 -17.51
N ARG A 255 4.45 23.08 -17.17
CA ARG A 255 4.44 24.29 -16.34
C ARG A 255 4.43 23.95 -14.84
N THR A 256 3.54 23.05 -14.43
CA THR A 256 3.42 22.66 -13.01
C THR A 256 4.35 21.52 -12.64
N GLN A 257 4.91 20.81 -13.63
CA GLN A 257 5.71 19.60 -13.48
C GLN A 257 4.92 18.44 -12.83
N THR A 258 3.62 18.39 -13.08
CA THR A 258 2.68 17.40 -12.52
C THR A 258 2.01 16.60 -13.64
N HIS A 259 1.33 15.52 -13.27
CA HIS A 259 0.57 14.71 -14.22
C HIS A 259 -0.94 14.99 -14.13
N PHE A 260 -1.63 14.75 -15.24
CA PHE A 260 -3.08 14.78 -15.36
C PHE A 260 -3.57 13.48 -16.01
N TYR A 261 -4.68 12.94 -15.53
CA TYR A 261 -5.24 11.67 -15.95
C TYR A 261 -6.71 11.85 -16.33
N THR A 262 -7.15 11.24 -17.43
CA THR A 262 -8.56 11.27 -17.79
C THR A 262 -8.96 10.01 -18.53
N ALA A 263 -10.12 9.45 -18.18
CA ALA A 263 -10.74 8.38 -18.96
C ALA A 263 -11.61 8.90 -20.12
N SER A 264 -11.84 10.23 -20.18
CA SER A 264 -12.64 10.85 -21.21
C SER A 264 -11.81 11.13 -22.46
N ALA A 265 -12.08 10.40 -23.53
CA ALA A 265 -11.46 10.67 -24.84
C ALA A 265 -11.74 12.09 -25.35
N ALA A 266 -12.92 12.66 -25.04
CA ALA A 266 -13.26 14.03 -25.41
C ALA A 266 -12.43 15.05 -24.62
N GLU A 267 -12.19 14.82 -23.33
CA GLU A 267 -11.33 15.68 -22.51
C GLU A 267 -9.86 15.57 -22.96
N ARG A 268 -9.39 14.35 -23.27
CA ARG A 268 -8.06 14.14 -23.89
C ARG A 268 -7.90 14.98 -25.15
N ASP A 269 -8.86 14.88 -26.08
CA ASP A 269 -8.80 15.60 -27.36
C ASP A 269 -8.85 17.12 -27.16
N GLU A 270 -9.65 17.59 -26.20
CA GLU A 270 -9.72 19.01 -25.85
C GLU A 270 -8.43 19.55 -25.25
N VAL A 271 -7.81 18.80 -24.33
CA VAL A 271 -6.52 19.15 -23.70
C VAL A 271 -5.43 19.23 -24.77
N MET A 272 -5.34 18.22 -25.65
CA MET A 272 -4.37 18.22 -26.76
C MET A 272 -4.57 19.40 -27.72
N ARG A 273 -5.83 19.81 -27.94
CA ARG A 273 -6.18 20.89 -28.88
C ARG A 273 -5.95 22.28 -28.29
N THR A 274 -6.19 22.47 -26.99
CA THR A 274 -6.31 23.80 -26.39
C THR A 274 -5.27 24.16 -25.35
N LEU A 275 -4.60 23.17 -24.75
CA LEU A 275 -3.70 23.38 -23.60
C LEU A 275 -2.26 22.96 -23.94
N PRO A 276 -1.47 23.82 -24.60
CA PRO A 276 -0.13 23.49 -25.10
C PRO A 276 0.89 23.17 -24.00
N GLN A 277 0.61 23.49 -22.74
CA GLN A 277 1.45 23.13 -21.60
C GLN A 277 1.38 21.64 -21.23
N PHE A 278 0.37 20.91 -21.71
CA PHE A 278 0.23 19.48 -21.48
C PHE A 278 0.82 18.70 -22.65
N ARG A 279 1.83 17.88 -22.35
CA ARG A 279 2.36 16.87 -23.27
C ARG A 279 1.57 15.59 -23.07
N PHE A 280 0.90 15.10 -24.12
CA PHE A 280 0.27 13.79 -24.11
C PHE A 280 1.33 12.68 -24.05
N GLU A 281 1.16 11.73 -23.13
CA GLU A 281 2.12 10.65 -22.89
C GLU A 281 1.57 9.27 -23.29
N GLY A 282 0.28 9.20 -23.67
CA GLY A 282 -0.38 7.97 -24.08
C GLY A 282 -1.38 7.47 -23.05
N VAL A 283 -1.65 6.17 -23.09
CA VAL A 283 -2.47 5.46 -22.10
C VAL A 283 -1.58 5.14 -20.90
N GLY A 284 -2.00 5.57 -19.71
CA GLY A 284 -1.30 5.30 -18.46
C GLY A 284 -1.68 3.94 -17.86
N TYR A 285 -2.97 3.59 -17.89
CA TYR A 285 -3.52 2.30 -17.44
C TYR A 285 -4.94 2.13 -17.99
N LYS A 286 -5.56 0.96 -17.74
CA LYS A 286 -6.95 0.66 -18.07
C LYS A 286 -7.84 0.83 -16.83
N ALA A 287 -9.07 1.25 -17.06
CA ALA A 287 -10.11 1.32 -16.04
C ALA A 287 -11.41 0.78 -16.64
N SER A 288 -12.42 0.48 -15.83
CA SER A 288 -13.76 0.15 -16.30
C SER A 288 -14.62 1.41 -16.49
N ALA A 289 -15.45 1.42 -17.52
CA ALA A 289 -16.45 2.46 -17.75
C ALA A 289 -17.67 2.35 -16.83
N THR A 290 -17.88 1.18 -16.22
CA THR A 290 -19.02 0.88 -15.35
C THR A 290 -18.52 0.34 -14.01
N ASP A 291 -19.36 0.38 -12.99
CA ASP A 291 -19.06 -0.19 -11.67
C ASP A 291 -19.09 -1.73 -11.64
N GLY A 292 -19.36 -2.39 -12.78
CA GLY A 292 -19.52 -3.84 -12.85
C GLY A 292 -20.67 -4.37 -11.99
N GLY A 293 -21.64 -3.51 -11.61
CA GLY A 293 -22.65 -3.87 -10.62
C GLY A 293 -22.11 -3.93 -9.17
N GLY A 294 -21.03 -3.19 -8.89
CA GLY A 294 -20.34 -3.14 -7.60
C GLY A 294 -19.09 -4.02 -7.52
N GLU A 295 -18.60 -4.53 -8.64
CA GLU A 295 -17.34 -5.28 -8.74
C GLU A 295 -16.11 -4.37 -8.69
N PHE A 296 -16.24 -3.14 -9.20
CA PHE A 296 -15.14 -2.19 -9.29
C PHE A 296 -15.31 -0.98 -8.35
N ASP A 297 -14.20 -0.49 -7.82
CA ASP A 297 -14.15 0.70 -6.98
C ASP A 297 -14.17 1.98 -7.81
N ALA A 298 -14.84 3.01 -7.29
CA ALA A 298 -14.91 4.30 -7.95
C ALA A 298 -13.59 5.08 -7.78
N LEU A 299 -13.00 5.54 -8.89
CA LEU A 299 -11.86 6.46 -8.86
C LEU A 299 -12.34 7.91 -8.82
N TYR A 300 -12.37 8.50 -7.64
CA TYR A 300 -12.79 9.89 -7.41
C TYR A 300 -11.77 10.89 -7.92
N ARG A 301 -12.22 11.94 -8.62
CA ARG A 301 -11.36 13.01 -9.15
C ARG A 301 -11.69 14.35 -8.53
N PHE A 302 -10.63 15.09 -8.22
CA PHE A 302 -10.70 16.43 -7.67
C PHE A 302 -9.79 17.39 -8.45
N TYR A 303 -10.25 18.62 -8.64
CA TYR A 303 -9.49 19.72 -9.20
C TYR A 303 -9.06 20.70 -8.11
N ASN A 304 -7.76 20.89 -7.95
CA ASN A 304 -7.22 21.91 -7.05
C ASN A 304 -7.26 23.27 -7.75
N THR A 305 -8.13 24.15 -7.25
CA THR A 305 -8.37 25.48 -7.81
C THR A 305 -7.22 26.47 -7.59
N GLU A 306 -6.32 26.21 -6.64
CA GLU A 306 -5.15 27.06 -6.36
C GLU A 306 -3.97 26.70 -7.25
N THR A 307 -3.71 25.41 -7.46
CA THR A 307 -2.54 24.92 -8.21
C THR A 307 -2.84 24.58 -9.66
N GLY A 308 -4.11 24.36 -10.01
CA GLY A 308 -4.52 23.86 -11.32
C GLY A 308 -4.18 22.39 -11.55
N THR A 309 -3.93 21.62 -10.48
CA THR A 309 -3.59 20.19 -10.52
C THR A 309 -4.78 19.33 -10.13
N HIS A 310 -4.67 18.02 -10.33
CA HIS A 310 -5.72 17.07 -9.97
C HIS A 310 -5.24 16.09 -8.91
N PHE A 311 -6.20 15.56 -8.16
CA PHE A 311 -6.03 14.51 -7.17
C PHE A 311 -7.03 13.38 -7.46
N TYR A 312 -6.58 12.14 -7.26
CA TYR A 312 -7.34 10.94 -7.57
C TYR A 312 -7.25 9.96 -6.40
N THR A 313 -8.37 9.34 -6.04
CA THR A 313 -8.37 8.31 -4.99
C THR A 313 -9.53 7.36 -5.17
N THR A 314 -9.31 6.09 -4.87
CA THR A 314 -10.35 5.07 -4.66
C THR A 314 -10.80 5.03 -3.20
N ASN A 315 -10.03 5.64 -2.30
CA ASN A 315 -10.32 5.65 -0.88
C ASN A 315 -11.41 6.69 -0.58
N GLU A 316 -12.62 6.21 -0.26
CA GLU A 316 -13.76 7.05 0.11
C GLU A 316 -13.47 7.97 1.31
N GLU A 317 -12.62 7.56 2.25
CA GLU A 317 -12.26 8.39 3.40
C GLU A 317 -11.29 9.50 3.02
N GLU A 318 -10.36 9.23 2.12
CA GLU A 318 -9.49 10.25 1.54
C GLU A 318 -10.32 11.26 0.73
N MET A 319 -11.31 10.77 -0.04
CA MET A 319 -12.31 11.60 -0.74
C MET A 319 -13.07 12.50 0.24
N ILE A 320 -13.66 11.95 1.31
CA ILE A 320 -14.40 12.70 2.33
C ILE A 320 -13.49 13.73 3.01
N THR A 321 -12.27 13.33 3.37
CA THR A 321 -11.30 14.23 4.02
C THR A 321 -10.96 15.41 3.13
N VAL A 322 -10.75 15.19 1.83
CA VAL A 322 -10.50 16.28 0.87
C VAL A 322 -11.72 17.20 0.78
N LEU A 323 -12.94 16.66 0.71
CA LEU A 323 -14.18 17.44 0.68
C LEU A 323 -14.37 18.31 1.93
N ASP A 324 -14.08 17.77 3.11
CA ASP A 324 -14.36 18.42 4.39
C ASP A 324 -13.27 19.40 4.83
N THR A 325 -12.01 19.10 4.50
CA THR A 325 -10.86 19.81 5.10
C THR A 325 -10.08 20.67 4.11
N LEU A 326 -10.21 20.45 2.81
CA LEU A 326 -9.39 21.11 1.79
C LEU A 326 -10.25 21.89 0.79
N PRO A 327 -10.68 23.14 1.12
CA PRO A 327 -11.60 23.92 0.30
C PRO A 327 -11.06 24.29 -1.09
N GLN A 328 -9.74 24.19 -1.29
CA GLN A 328 -9.12 24.39 -2.60
C GLN A 328 -9.44 23.27 -3.60
N TYR A 329 -9.86 22.09 -3.14
CA TYR A 329 -10.23 20.99 -4.02
C TYR A 329 -11.73 21.03 -4.34
N ARG A 330 -12.02 21.08 -5.64
CA ARG A 330 -13.37 20.92 -6.19
C ARG A 330 -13.55 19.48 -6.64
N TYR A 331 -14.53 18.78 -6.07
CA TYR A 331 -14.91 17.45 -6.53
C TYR A 331 -15.47 17.50 -7.95
N GLU A 332 -14.98 16.62 -8.82
CA GLU A 332 -15.38 16.54 -10.22
C GLU A 332 -16.13 15.24 -10.57
N GLY A 333 -16.37 14.38 -9.58
CA GLY A 333 -17.09 13.13 -9.76
C GLY A 333 -16.17 11.92 -9.86
N ILE A 334 -16.76 10.80 -10.27
CA ILE A 334 -16.08 9.55 -10.59
C ILE A 334 -15.45 9.70 -11.97
N SER A 335 -14.14 9.49 -12.06
CA SER A 335 -13.41 9.57 -13.33
C SER A 335 -13.49 8.27 -14.12
N ALA A 336 -13.47 7.13 -13.43
CA ALA A 336 -13.58 5.77 -13.95
C ALA A 336 -13.75 4.79 -12.77
N PHE A 337 -13.84 3.49 -13.05
CA PHE A 337 -13.82 2.44 -12.04
C PHE A 337 -12.59 1.56 -12.18
N VAL A 338 -12.03 1.07 -11.09
CA VAL A 338 -10.77 0.31 -11.06
C VAL A 338 -10.91 -0.91 -10.15
N ASP A 339 -9.97 -1.84 -10.24
CA ASP A 339 -9.99 -3.05 -9.42
C ASP A 339 -9.28 -2.80 -8.07
N PHE A 340 -9.58 -3.66 -7.10
CA PHE A 340 -9.02 -3.57 -5.76
C PHE A 340 -7.52 -3.90 -5.76
N ALA A 341 -6.76 -3.21 -4.90
CA ALA A 341 -5.30 -3.30 -4.79
C ALA A 341 -4.77 -4.52 -4.02
#